data_AF-A0A849Y2M9-F1
#
_entry.id   AF-A0A849Y2M9-F1
#
_cell.length_a   1.000
_cell.length_b   1.000
_cell.length_c   1.000
_cell.angle_alpha   90.00
_cell.angle_beta   90.00
_cell.angle_gamma   90.00
#
_symmetry.space_group_name_H-M   'P 1'
#
loop_
_entity.id
_entity.type
_entity.pdbx_description
1 polymer ?
#
loop_
_entity_poly.entity_id
_entity_poly.type
_entity_poly.pdbx_seq_one_letter_code
_entity_poly.pdbx_strand_id
1 'polypeptide(L)'
;MRRGKWIIFGMLVVLLAGCSGKKTEEISADAKNAESTDEKNTLDFVDAHGECYTVEINEAVAKNPYDKALFVKNENKISYEDKKYTSRLGVDVSVFQGDIDWEQVKAAGYEFAILRIGYRGYGEEGTLNADEKFEQNLENARKAGIDVGVYFFSQAVNEEEAKEEADFVLEHLKRQELQMPVVYDPEHILEDEARTDGVTGEQFTQNAKVFCKEIEEAGYDAMIYSNMLWEAYELDLEKLSDYPVWYADYEELPQTPYRFSMWQYSSTGIVPGIEGNVDLNIQLLKK
;
A
#
# COMPACT_ATOMS: atom_id res chain seq x y z
N MET A 1 4.44 -44.61 -28.39
CA MET A 1 5.28 -44.97 -27.23
C MET A 1 6.13 -43.77 -26.83
N ARG A 2 5.67 -42.97 -25.87
CA ARG A 2 6.51 -42.12 -25.01
C ARG A 2 5.66 -41.67 -23.83
N ARG A 3 6.11 -42.09 -22.65
CA ARG A 3 5.54 -41.82 -21.33
C ARG A 3 6.05 -40.48 -20.83
N GLY A 4 5.18 -39.75 -20.14
CA GLY A 4 5.47 -39.09 -18.87
C GLY A 4 6.22 -37.76 -18.92
N LYS A 5 5.60 -36.73 -18.34
CA LYS A 5 6.00 -36.19 -17.02
C LYS A 5 4.84 -35.36 -16.48
N TRP A 6 4.27 -35.84 -15.37
CA TRP A 6 3.40 -35.05 -14.51
C TRP A 6 4.31 -34.14 -13.69
N ILE A 7 4.12 -32.83 -13.78
CA ILE A 7 4.70 -31.88 -12.84
C ILE A 7 3.72 -31.79 -11.68
N ILE A 8 4.20 -32.15 -10.50
CA ILE A 8 3.50 -32.06 -9.23
C ILE A 8 3.40 -30.57 -8.91
N PHE A 9 2.18 -30.03 -8.92
CA PHE A 9 1.90 -28.73 -8.33
C PHE A 9 2.18 -28.84 -6.83
N GLY A 10 3.10 -28.02 -6.33
CA GLY A 10 3.28 -27.83 -4.90
C GLY A 10 2.01 -27.20 -4.35
N MET A 11 1.24 -27.99 -3.60
CA MET A 11 0.03 -27.58 -2.93
C MET A 11 0.40 -26.56 -1.85
N LEU A 12 0.16 -25.27 -2.12
CA LEU A 12 0.13 -24.23 -1.10
C LEU A 12 -0.96 -24.62 -0.11
N VAL A 13 -0.58 -25.00 1.11
CA VAL A 13 -1.53 -25.31 2.17
C VAL A 13 -2.02 -23.97 2.72
N VAL A 14 -3.10 -23.46 2.12
CA VAL A 14 -3.89 -22.38 2.72
C VAL A 14 -4.61 -22.98 3.92
N LEU A 15 -4.11 -22.69 5.12
CA LEU A 15 -4.81 -22.98 6.37
C LEU A 15 -5.91 -21.91 6.53
N LEU A 16 -7.11 -22.20 6.02
CA LEU A 16 -8.32 -21.47 6.37
C LEU A 16 -8.64 -21.75 7.85
N ALA A 17 -8.16 -20.87 8.74
CA ALA A 17 -8.59 -20.80 10.13
C ALA A 17 -9.43 -19.53 10.32
N GLY A 18 -10.67 -19.71 10.79
CA GLY A 18 -11.72 -18.71 10.67
C GLY A 18 -11.66 -17.58 11.69
N CYS A 19 -11.91 -16.36 11.23
CA CYS A 19 -12.37 -15.25 12.06
C CYS A 19 -13.80 -15.55 12.54
N SER A 20 -13.96 -16.07 13.76
CA SER A 20 -15.28 -16.45 14.27
C SER A 20 -16.15 -15.23 14.59
N GLY A 21 -17.32 -15.15 13.94
CA GLY A 21 -18.45 -14.34 14.37
C GLY A 21 -19.08 -14.94 15.64
N LYS A 22 -19.27 -14.10 16.66
CA LYS A 22 -19.87 -14.48 17.95
C LYS A 22 -21.35 -14.87 17.79
N LYS A 23 -21.71 -16.08 18.25
CA LYS A 23 -23.04 -16.41 18.78
C LYS A 23 -22.91 -16.84 20.25
N THR A 24 -23.78 -16.26 21.06
CA THR A 24 -23.88 -16.37 22.52
C THR A 24 -24.36 -17.77 22.95
N GLU A 25 -23.72 -18.36 23.96
CA GLU A 25 -24.34 -19.33 24.89
C GLU A 25 -23.50 -19.42 26.19
N GLU A 26 -24.16 -19.24 27.34
CA GLU A 26 -23.60 -19.39 28.71
C GLU A 26 -23.53 -20.86 29.12
N ILE A 27 -22.39 -21.35 29.67
CA ILE A 27 -22.33 -22.39 30.74
C ILE A 27 -21.07 -22.19 31.64
N SER A 28 -21.24 -22.56 32.91
CA SER A 28 -20.48 -22.32 34.15
C SER A 28 -19.05 -22.86 34.32
N ALA A 29 -18.41 -22.34 35.38
CA ALA A 29 -17.05 -22.57 35.87
C ALA A 29 -16.72 -23.99 36.42
N ASP A 30 -15.45 -24.35 36.19
CA ASP A 30 -14.43 -24.91 37.12
C ASP A 30 -13.67 -26.12 36.55
N ALA A 31 -12.42 -25.88 36.12
CA ALA A 31 -11.29 -26.80 36.28
C ALA A 31 -9.96 -26.07 36.00
N LYS A 32 -9.06 -26.07 36.99
CA LYS A 32 -7.70 -25.50 36.93
C LYS A 32 -6.70 -26.46 36.30
N ASN A 33 -5.70 -25.84 35.65
CA ASN A 33 -4.33 -26.28 35.38
C ASN A 33 -4.12 -27.47 34.44
N ALA A 34 -3.64 -27.21 33.22
CA ALA A 34 -2.22 -27.00 32.92
C ALA A 34 -2.08 -26.88 31.40
N GLU A 35 -1.56 -25.77 30.87
CA GLU A 35 -1.01 -25.77 29.52
C GLU A 35 0.00 -24.64 29.34
N SER A 36 1.09 -25.01 28.70
CA SER A 36 2.32 -24.27 28.52
C SER A 36 2.16 -23.04 27.64
N THR A 37 2.93 -22.01 27.97
CA THR A 37 3.28 -20.84 27.16
C THR A 37 3.76 -21.24 25.76
N ASP A 38 2.97 -20.92 24.74
CA ASP A 38 3.43 -20.63 23.38
C ASP A 38 2.27 -19.89 22.68
N GLU A 39 2.09 -18.60 23.00
CA GLU A 39 1.24 -17.74 22.17
C GLU A 39 1.92 -17.68 20.79
N LYS A 40 1.30 -18.32 19.79
CA LYS A 40 1.79 -18.27 18.41
C LYS A 40 1.95 -16.81 18.01
N ASN A 41 3.14 -16.44 17.55
CA ASN A 41 3.44 -15.10 17.05
C ASN A 41 2.86 -14.89 15.65
N THR A 42 1.54 -15.02 15.55
CA THR A 42 0.78 -14.98 14.30
C THR A 42 -0.19 -13.81 14.31
N LEU A 43 -0.46 -13.28 13.13
CA LEU A 43 -1.48 -12.28 12.87
C LEU A 43 -2.58 -12.90 12.01
N ASP A 44 -3.82 -12.77 12.46
CA ASP A 44 -4.99 -12.97 11.62
C ASP A 44 -5.39 -11.62 11.00
N PHE A 45 -5.63 -11.59 9.69
CA PHE A 45 -6.05 -10.39 8.97
C PHE A 45 -7.07 -10.70 7.87
N VAL A 46 -7.75 -9.67 7.40
CA VAL A 46 -8.59 -9.69 6.21
C VAL A 46 -8.00 -8.82 5.11
N ASP A 47 -8.09 -9.26 3.86
CA ASP A 47 -7.72 -8.43 2.71
C ASP A 47 -8.84 -7.45 2.32
N ALA A 48 -8.60 -6.64 1.29
CA ALA A 48 -9.56 -5.66 0.79
C ALA A 48 -10.87 -6.28 0.22
N HIS A 49 -10.89 -7.61 -0.01
CA HIS A 49 -12.04 -8.37 -0.49
C HIS A 49 -12.76 -9.12 0.63
N GLY A 50 -12.25 -9.04 1.86
CA GLY A 50 -12.80 -9.69 3.05
C GLY A 50 -12.38 -11.15 3.20
N GLU A 51 -11.39 -11.63 2.45
CA GLU A 51 -10.83 -12.97 2.64
C GLU A 51 -9.91 -13.01 3.85
N CYS A 52 -10.00 -14.08 4.65
CA CYS A 52 -9.26 -14.22 5.91
C CYS A 52 -7.95 -14.99 5.73
N TYR A 53 -6.90 -14.51 6.38
CA TYR A 53 -5.56 -15.08 6.33
C TYR A 53 -4.93 -15.14 7.73
N THR A 54 -3.96 -16.04 7.88
CA THR A 54 -3.08 -16.09 9.05
C THR A 54 -1.63 -16.12 8.58
N VAL A 55 -0.78 -15.28 9.18
CA VAL A 55 0.65 -15.21 8.87
C VAL A 55 1.49 -15.14 10.14
N GLU A 56 2.71 -15.64 10.10
CA GLU A 56 3.69 -15.43 11.18
C GLU A 56 4.25 -14.01 11.12
N ILE A 57 4.34 -13.34 12.27
CA ILE A 57 4.91 -11.99 12.36
C ILE A 57 6.43 -12.10 12.31
N ASN A 58 7.05 -11.36 11.39
CA ASN A 58 8.50 -11.22 11.31
C ASN A 58 9.00 -10.20 12.37
N GLU A 59 9.58 -10.72 13.44
CA GLU A 59 10.10 -9.92 14.57
C GLU A 59 11.29 -9.03 14.21
N ALA A 60 11.95 -9.24 13.07
CA ALA A 60 13.06 -8.40 12.60
C ALA A 60 12.58 -7.08 11.99
N VAL A 61 11.31 -7.00 11.56
CA VAL A 61 10.74 -5.80 10.94
C VAL A 61 10.31 -4.80 12.01
N ALA A 62 10.57 -3.51 11.75
CA ALA A 62 10.19 -2.45 12.66
C ALA A 62 8.67 -2.47 12.93
N LYS A 63 8.28 -2.55 14.20
CA LYS A 63 6.89 -2.67 14.61
C LYS A 63 6.11 -1.36 14.48
N ASN A 64 4.80 -1.49 14.28
CA ASN A 64 3.83 -0.41 14.29
C ASN A 64 3.93 0.39 15.59
N PRO A 65 4.30 1.69 15.55
CA PRO A 65 4.53 2.49 16.74
C PRO A 65 3.25 3.16 17.28
N TYR A 66 2.11 3.00 16.61
CA TYR A 66 0.88 3.75 16.88
C TYR A 66 -0.02 3.05 17.90
N ASP A 67 -0.61 3.82 18.80
CA ASP A 67 -1.67 3.31 19.68
C ASP A 67 -2.99 3.30 18.89
N LYS A 68 -3.49 2.09 18.58
CA LYS A 68 -4.72 1.92 17.79
C LYS A 68 -5.93 2.66 18.38
N ALA A 69 -5.96 2.91 19.69
CA ALA A 69 -7.05 3.64 20.35
C ALA A 69 -7.03 5.16 20.09
N LEU A 70 -5.95 5.70 19.53
CA LEU A 70 -5.78 7.13 19.24
C LEU A 70 -6.11 7.51 17.79
N PHE A 71 -6.47 6.54 16.94
CA PHE A 71 -7.11 6.84 15.67
C PHE A 71 -8.55 7.30 15.91
N VAL A 72 -8.91 8.45 15.34
CA VAL A 72 -10.24 9.03 15.46
C VAL A 72 -10.85 9.18 14.08
N LYS A 73 -11.98 8.51 13.86
CA LYS A 73 -12.81 8.66 12.66
C LYS A 73 -13.89 9.71 12.89
N ASN A 74 -13.98 10.67 11.98
CA ASN A 74 -15.05 11.66 11.92
C ASN A 74 -15.58 11.71 10.48
N GLU A 75 -16.81 11.24 10.27
CA GLU A 75 -17.38 11.01 8.93
C GLU A 75 -16.47 10.10 8.09
N ASN A 76 -15.95 10.59 6.95
CA ASN A 76 -15.00 9.89 6.09
C ASN A 76 -13.53 10.25 6.36
N LYS A 77 -13.22 10.99 7.43
CA LYS A 77 -11.87 11.42 7.76
C LYS A 77 -11.33 10.64 8.94
N ILE A 78 -10.09 10.20 8.84
CA ILE A 78 -9.34 9.67 9.97
C ILE A 78 -8.29 10.69 10.40
N SER A 79 -8.02 10.75 11.70
CA SER A 79 -6.90 11.51 12.27
C SER A 79 -6.21 10.71 13.36
N TYR A 80 -4.95 11.04 13.63
CA TYR A 80 -4.14 10.46 14.68
C TYR A 80 -3.37 11.57 15.41
N GLU A 81 -3.32 11.49 16.74
CA GLU A 81 -2.60 12.45 17.56
C GLU A 81 -2.10 11.77 18.84
N ASP A 82 -0.78 11.77 19.06
CA ASP A 82 -0.17 11.37 20.33
C ASP A 82 0.99 12.30 20.73
N LYS A 83 1.82 11.89 21.69
CA LYS A 83 2.97 12.71 22.13
C LYS A 83 4.11 12.84 21.11
N LYS A 84 4.23 11.89 20.19
CA LYS A 84 5.32 11.73 19.21
C LYS A 84 4.87 11.98 17.78
N TYR A 85 3.60 11.77 17.47
CA TYR A 85 3.06 11.84 16.12
C TYR A 85 1.78 12.68 16.05
N THR A 86 1.54 13.22 14.86
CA THR A 86 0.29 13.83 14.42
C THR A 86 -0.02 13.32 13.02
N SER A 87 -1.21 13.62 12.48
CA SER A 87 -1.59 13.25 11.12
C SER A 87 -2.05 14.45 10.31
N ARG A 88 -1.81 14.39 9.00
CA ARG A 88 -2.48 15.25 8.02
C ARG A 88 -3.24 14.41 7.00
N LEU A 89 -4.30 14.98 6.41
CA LEU A 89 -5.16 14.31 5.44
C LEU A 89 -4.63 14.48 4.01
N GLY A 90 -4.85 13.47 3.19
CA GLY A 90 -4.54 13.51 1.76
C GLY A 90 -5.42 12.59 0.93
N VAL A 91 -5.24 12.69 -0.38
CA VAL A 91 -5.87 11.83 -1.38
C VAL A 91 -4.79 11.24 -2.27
N ASP A 92 -5.09 10.17 -2.98
CA ASP A 92 -4.32 9.76 -4.13
C ASP A 92 -5.25 9.64 -5.34
N VAL A 93 -4.73 10.07 -6.49
CA VAL A 93 -5.55 10.29 -7.69
C VAL A 93 -4.80 9.93 -8.95
N SER A 94 -5.56 9.59 -9.97
CA SER A 94 -5.09 9.27 -11.32
C SER A 94 -6.05 9.88 -12.34
N VAL A 95 -5.92 9.48 -13.60
CA VAL A 95 -6.90 9.76 -14.66
C VAL A 95 -8.35 9.44 -14.26
N PHE A 96 -8.55 8.46 -13.36
CA PHE A 96 -9.89 8.00 -12.96
C PHE A 96 -10.72 9.04 -12.20
N GLN A 97 -10.08 10.03 -11.57
CA GLN A 97 -10.77 11.12 -10.86
C GLN A 97 -11.13 12.30 -11.78
N GLY A 98 -10.82 12.23 -13.08
CA GLY A 98 -11.24 13.22 -14.06
C GLY A 98 -10.64 14.62 -13.82
N ASP A 99 -11.47 15.65 -13.95
CA ASP A 99 -11.08 17.03 -13.66
C ASP A 99 -11.37 17.37 -12.19
N ILE A 100 -10.33 17.80 -11.46
CA ILE A 100 -10.39 18.06 -10.02
C ILE A 100 -10.35 19.56 -9.73
N ASP A 101 -11.28 20.03 -8.89
CA ASP A 101 -11.23 21.35 -8.27
C ASP A 101 -10.37 21.31 -7.00
N TRP A 102 -9.08 21.56 -7.17
CA TRP A 102 -8.09 21.50 -6.11
C TRP A 102 -8.27 22.57 -5.02
N GLU A 103 -8.92 23.70 -5.33
CA GLU A 103 -9.23 24.72 -4.33
C GLU A 103 -10.32 24.21 -3.36
N GLN A 104 -11.32 23.49 -3.87
CA GLN A 104 -12.30 22.82 -3.03
C GLN A 104 -11.70 21.68 -2.21
N VAL A 105 -10.78 20.90 -2.79
CA VAL A 105 -10.03 19.85 -2.06
C VAL A 105 -9.25 20.47 -0.90
N LYS A 106 -8.51 21.55 -1.15
CA LYS A 106 -7.78 22.29 -0.10
C LYS A 106 -8.72 22.86 0.96
N ALA A 107 -9.81 23.50 0.55
CA ALA A 107 -10.81 24.05 1.46
C ALA A 107 -11.50 22.96 2.32
N ALA A 108 -11.59 21.73 1.81
CA ALA A 108 -12.08 20.58 2.55
C ALA A 108 -11.06 20.04 3.58
N GLY A 109 -9.84 20.60 3.66
CA GLY A 109 -8.84 20.26 4.68
C GLY A 109 -7.88 19.14 4.27
N TYR A 110 -7.84 18.77 2.99
CA TYR A 110 -6.80 17.88 2.47
C TYR A 110 -5.52 18.70 2.23
N GLU A 111 -4.38 18.14 2.61
CA GLU A 111 -3.12 18.87 2.68
C GLU A 111 -2.07 18.34 1.69
N PHE A 112 -2.16 17.07 1.31
CA PHE A 112 -1.27 16.45 0.33
C PHE A 112 -2.04 15.60 -0.69
N ALA A 113 -1.38 15.31 -1.82
CA ALA A 113 -1.83 14.31 -2.78
C ALA A 113 -0.68 13.46 -3.33
N ILE A 114 -0.92 12.16 -3.52
CA ILE A 114 -0.04 11.28 -4.30
C ILE A 114 -0.66 11.08 -5.68
N LEU A 115 0.00 11.54 -6.74
CA LEU A 115 -0.55 11.51 -8.10
C LEU A 115 0.02 10.34 -8.89
N ARG A 116 -0.79 9.59 -9.62
CA ARG A 116 -0.25 8.60 -10.57
C ARG A 116 0.53 9.34 -11.65
N ILE A 117 1.81 9.04 -11.79
CA ILE A 117 2.63 9.61 -12.86
C ILE A 117 2.60 8.73 -14.12
N GLY A 118 2.48 7.43 -13.91
CA GLY A 118 2.42 6.44 -14.97
C GLY A 118 2.22 5.04 -14.43
N TYR A 119 2.21 4.09 -15.35
CA TYR A 119 2.03 2.69 -15.03
C TYR A 119 2.69 1.81 -16.09
N ARG A 120 3.08 0.60 -15.67
CA ARG A 120 3.37 -0.48 -16.61
C ARG A 120 2.11 -1.31 -16.83
N GLY A 121 1.76 -1.56 -18.08
CA GLY A 121 0.62 -2.41 -18.42
C GLY A 121 0.82 -3.84 -17.94
N TYR A 122 -0.25 -4.47 -17.44
CA TYR A 122 -0.19 -5.82 -16.88
C TYR A 122 -0.15 -6.94 -17.94
N GLY A 123 -0.52 -6.64 -19.20
CA GLY A 123 -0.45 -7.60 -20.30
C GLY A 123 0.99 -7.94 -20.71
N GLU A 124 1.16 -8.99 -21.53
CA GLU A 124 2.48 -9.54 -21.89
C GLU A 124 3.50 -8.49 -22.40
N GLU A 125 3.02 -7.47 -23.13
CA GLU A 125 3.87 -6.41 -23.69
C GLU A 125 4.50 -5.49 -22.64
N GLY A 126 3.91 -5.37 -21.44
CA GLY A 126 4.48 -4.58 -20.34
C GLY A 126 4.75 -3.12 -20.70
N THR A 127 3.86 -2.46 -21.44
CA THR A 127 4.09 -1.10 -21.96
C THR A 127 4.14 -0.06 -20.84
N LEU A 128 5.04 0.91 -20.95
CA LEU A 128 5.11 2.07 -20.05
C LEU A 128 4.16 3.15 -20.57
N ASN A 129 3.27 3.64 -19.70
CA ASN A 129 2.23 4.59 -20.06
C ASN A 129 2.21 5.74 -19.06
N ALA A 130 2.08 6.97 -19.57
CA ALA A 130 1.89 8.15 -18.73
C ALA A 130 0.42 8.25 -18.30
N ASP A 131 0.17 8.72 -17.09
CA ASP A 131 -1.19 9.06 -16.68
C ASP A 131 -1.63 10.38 -17.36
N GLU A 132 -2.75 10.35 -18.07
CA GLU A 132 -3.23 11.47 -18.88
C GLU A 132 -3.55 12.73 -18.07
N LYS A 133 -3.80 12.60 -16.76
CA LYS A 133 -4.11 13.72 -15.86
C LYS A 133 -2.92 14.18 -15.02
N PHE A 134 -1.77 13.49 -15.08
CA PHE A 134 -0.63 13.78 -14.23
C PHE A 134 -0.18 15.25 -14.28
N GLU A 135 0.16 15.77 -15.47
CA GLU A 135 0.69 17.13 -15.60
C GLU A 135 -0.33 18.19 -15.13
N GLN A 136 -1.62 18.00 -15.47
CA GLN A 136 -2.71 18.89 -15.04
C GLN A 136 -2.90 18.86 -13.53
N ASN A 137 -2.90 17.67 -12.91
CA ASN A 137 -3.06 17.53 -11.47
C ASN A 137 -1.86 18.09 -10.72
N LEU A 138 -0.64 17.86 -11.20
CA LEU A 138 0.58 18.37 -10.60
C LEU A 138 0.61 19.90 -10.54
N GLU A 139 0.24 20.57 -11.64
CA GLU A 139 0.19 22.03 -11.70
C GLU A 139 -0.91 22.58 -10.78
N ASN A 140 -2.13 22.04 -10.88
CA ASN A 140 -3.28 22.59 -10.18
C ASN A 140 -3.26 22.31 -8.67
N ALA A 141 -2.82 21.12 -8.24
CA ALA A 141 -2.68 20.78 -6.81
C ALA A 141 -1.66 21.72 -6.14
N ARG A 142 -0.47 21.90 -6.74
CA ARG A 142 0.54 22.82 -6.22
C ARG A 142 0.04 24.26 -6.16
N LYS A 143 -0.69 24.71 -7.18
CA LYS A 143 -1.26 26.06 -7.22
C LYS A 143 -2.25 26.30 -6.07
N ALA A 144 -3.03 25.28 -5.70
CA ALA A 144 -3.93 25.30 -4.54
C ALA A 144 -3.21 25.12 -3.20
N GLY A 145 -1.88 24.96 -3.19
CA GLY A 145 -1.08 24.77 -1.98
C GLY A 145 -1.22 23.37 -1.36
N ILE A 146 -1.45 22.35 -2.19
CA ILE A 146 -1.40 20.93 -1.80
C ILE A 146 0.04 20.42 -2.00
N ASP A 147 0.58 19.73 -1.00
CA ASP A 147 1.88 19.06 -1.11
C ASP A 147 1.77 17.85 -2.04
N VAL A 148 2.66 17.71 -3.02
CA VAL A 148 2.54 16.67 -4.04
C VAL A 148 3.66 15.64 -3.96
N GLY A 149 3.27 14.37 -4.04
CA GLY A 149 4.12 13.22 -4.33
C GLY A 149 3.53 12.46 -5.51
N VAL A 150 4.18 11.39 -5.94
CA VAL A 150 3.74 10.62 -7.10
C VAL A 150 3.86 9.13 -6.86
N TYR A 151 3.07 8.33 -7.56
CA TYR A 151 3.23 6.87 -7.57
C TYR A 151 3.29 6.33 -8.99
N PHE A 152 4.03 5.24 -9.16
CA PHE A 152 4.11 4.48 -10.40
C PHE A 152 3.57 3.08 -10.16
N PHE A 153 2.46 2.75 -10.82
CA PHE A 153 1.87 1.41 -10.77
C PHE A 153 2.76 0.44 -11.56
N SER A 154 3.42 -0.44 -10.84
CA SER A 154 4.43 -1.36 -11.38
C SER A 154 3.81 -2.68 -11.79
N GLN A 155 4.29 -3.18 -12.91
CA GLN A 155 4.10 -4.57 -13.35
C GLN A 155 5.46 -5.15 -13.79
N ALA A 156 6.56 -4.67 -13.22
CA ALA A 156 7.91 -5.11 -13.55
C ALA A 156 8.13 -6.57 -13.16
N VAL A 157 8.70 -7.37 -14.07
CA VAL A 157 8.99 -8.79 -13.82
C VAL A 157 10.44 -9.05 -13.42
N ASN A 158 11.30 -8.03 -13.47
CA ASN A 158 12.72 -8.10 -13.11
C ASN A 158 13.30 -6.70 -12.79
N GLU A 159 14.56 -6.66 -12.34
CA GLU A 159 15.25 -5.43 -11.96
C GLU A 159 15.47 -4.44 -13.13
N GLU A 160 15.66 -4.93 -14.35
CA GLU A 160 15.85 -4.07 -15.54
C GLU A 160 14.58 -3.27 -15.81
N GLU A 161 13.42 -3.92 -15.76
CA GLU A 161 12.14 -3.25 -15.92
C GLU A 161 11.79 -2.32 -14.77
N ALA A 162 12.15 -2.67 -13.52
CA ALA A 162 11.99 -1.77 -12.39
C ALA A 162 12.84 -0.51 -12.54
N LYS A 163 14.05 -0.64 -13.13
CA LYS A 163 14.87 0.51 -13.50
C LYS A 163 14.22 1.34 -14.61
N GLU A 164 13.67 0.71 -15.65
CA GLU A 164 12.96 1.42 -16.72
C GLU A 164 11.76 2.22 -16.17
N GLU A 165 11.03 1.67 -15.20
CA GLU A 165 9.94 2.36 -14.52
C GLU A 165 10.45 3.58 -13.74
N ALA A 166 11.55 3.46 -13.00
CA ALA A 166 12.17 4.60 -12.32
C ALA A 166 12.65 5.66 -13.32
N ASP A 167 13.32 5.26 -14.40
CA ASP A 167 13.79 6.16 -15.45
C ASP A 167 12.61 6.90 -16.11
N PHE A 168 11.50 6.21 -16.33
CA PHE A 168 10.26 6.80 -16.83
C PHE A 168 9.72 7.88 -15.89
N VAL A 169 9.64 7.58 -14.59
CA VAL A 169 9.20 8.54 -13.57
C VAL A 169 10.08 9.78 -13.58
N LEU A 170 11.40 9.61 -13.60
CA LEU A 170 12.36 10.71 -13.57
C LEU A 170 12.28 11.58 -14.84
N GLU A 171 12.06 10.97 -16.01
CA GLU A 171 11.82 11.69 -17.26
C GLU A 171 10.56 12.56 -17.18
N HIS A 172 9.46 12.02 -16.66
CA HIS A 172 8.17 12.70 -16.57
C HIS A 172 8.13 13.76 -15.46
N LEU A 173 8.90 13.58 -14.38
CA LEU A 173 9.06 14.61 -13.35
C LEU A 173 9.83 15.83 -13.85
N LYS A 174 10.65 15.72 -14.90
CA LYS A 174 11.39 16.84 -15.51
C LYS A 174 12.18 17.67 -14.48
N ARG A 175 12.71 17.02 -13.43
CA ARG A 175 13.42 17.64 -12.28
C ARG A 175 12.59 18.59 -11.42
N GLN A 176 11.26 18.48 -11.42
CA GLN A 176 10.42 19.28 -10.54
C GLN A 176 10.48 18.77 -9.10
N GLU A 177 10.68 19.68 -8.14
CA GLU A 177 10.73 19.35 -6.71
C GLU A 177 9.39 18.82 -6.18
N LEU A 178 9.41 17.70 -5.47
CA LEU A 178 8.24 17.15 -4.79
C LEU A 178 8.31 17.45 -3.28
N GLN A 179 7.16 17.68 -2.66
CA GLN A 179 7.04 17.84 -1.21
C GLN A 179 6.82 16.49 -0.50
N MET A 180 6.49 15.47 -1.28
CA MET A 180 6.19 14.12 -0.83
C MET A 180 6.92 13.08 -1.71
N PRO A 181 7.04 11.82 -1.27
CA PRO A 181 7.85 10.82 -1.97
C PRO A 181 7.36 10.42 -3.36
N VAL A 182 8.25 9.76 -4.09
CA VAL A 182 7.92 8.91 -5.24
C VAL A 182 7.67 7.49 -4.71
N VAL A 183 6.51 6.93 -5.02
CA VAL A 183 6.08 5.63 -4.50
C VAL A 183 6.18 4.54 -5.58
N TYR A 184 6.84 3.44 -5.25
CA TYR A 184 6.76 2.18 -5.99
C TYR A 184 5.49 1.44 -5.58
N ASP A 185 4.60 1.18 -6.53
CA ASP A 185 3.29 0.60 -6.28
C ASP A 185 3.10 -0.73 -7.04
N PRO A 186 3.55 -1.85 -6.46
CA PRO A 186 3.32 -3.16 -7.04
C PRO A 186 1.99 -3.74 -6.52
N GLU A 187 1.13 -4.18 -7.44
CA GLU A 187 -0.16 -4.81 -7.10
C GLU A 187 -0.46 -6.04 -7.96
N HIS A 188 -1.27 -6.94 -7.39
CA HIS A 188 -1.80 -8.11 -8.09
C HIS A 188 -3.01 -7.70 -8.93
N ILE A 189 -3.16 -8.31 -10.10
CA ILE A 189 -4.38 -8.19 -10.90
C ILE A 189 -5.27 -9.40 -10.59
N LEU A 190 -6.39 -9.17 -9.91
CA LEU A 190 -7.20 -10.29 -9.38
C LEU A 190 -8.18 -10.90 -10.38
N GLU A 191 -8.65 -10.12 -11.35
CA GLU A 191 -9.70 -10.52 -12.30
C GLU A 191 -9.18 -10.83 -13.72
N ASP A 192 -7.86 -10.83 -13.91
CA ASP A 192 -7.20 -11.07 -15.20
C ASP A 192 -5.85 -11.77 -14.98
N GLU A 193 -5.24 -12.28 -16.05
CA GLU A 193 -3.88 -12.83 -16.01
C GLU A 193 -2.88 -11.68 -16.19
N ALA A 194 -1.98 -11.51 -15.22
CA ALA A 194 -0.94 -10.49 -15.28
C ALA A 194 0.43 -11.11 -15.55
N ARG A 195 1.27 -10.35 -16.25
CA ARG A 195 2.68 -10.69 -16.48
C ARG A 195 3.47 -10.94 -15.19
N THR A 196 2.98 -10.41 -14.07
CA THR A 196 3.59 -10.54 -12.75
C THR A 196 3.13 -11.77 -11.96
N ASP A 197 2.13 -12.53 -12.42
CA ASP A 197 1.57 -13.67 -11.67
C ASP A 197 2.59 -14.78 -11.36
N GLY A 198 3.66 -14.86 -12.17
CA GLY A 198 4.77 -15.80 -11.99
C GLY A 198 5.99 -15.21 -11.28
N VAL A 199 5.96 -13.94 -10.90
CA VAL A 199 7.08 -13.25 -10.24
C VAL A 199 7.10 -13.65 -8.77
N THR A 200 8.29 -13.96 -8.24
CA THR A 200 8.43 -14.37 -6.85
C THR A 200 8.50 -13.16 -5.93
N GLY A 201 8.14 -13.32 -4.66
CA GLY A 201 8.34 -12.27 -3.66
C GLY A 201 9.79 -11.80 -3.51
N GLU A 202 10.77 -12.70 -3.69
CA GLU A 202 12.19 -12.33 -3.75
C GLU A 202 12.45 -11.36 -4.91
N GLN A 203 11.88 -11.62 -6.09
CA GLN A 203 12.02 -10.76 -7.26
C GLN A 203 11.27 -9.44 -7.08
N PHE A 204 10.04 -9.43 -6.54
CA PHE A 204 9.33 -8.19 -6.21
C PHE A 204 10.15 -7.32 -5.25
N THR A 205 10.78 -7.94 -4.25
CA THR A 205 11.67 -7.24 -3.31
C THR A 205 12.89 -6.64 -4.02
N GLN A 206 13.52 -7.34 -4.96
CA GLN A 206 14.64 -6.76 -5.74
C GLN A 206 14.18 -5.62 -6.65
N ASN A 207 13.02 -5.76 -7.30
CA ASN A 207 12.44 -4.73 -8.16
C ASN A 207 12.18 -3.45 -7.35
N ALA A 208 11.54 -3.57 -6.18
CA ALA A 208 11.29 -2.44 -5.27
C ALA A 208 12.60 -1.75 -4.86
N LYS A 209 13.65 -2.53 -4.54
CA LYS A 209 14.97 -1.97 -4.19
C LYS A 209 15.58 -1.18 -5.33
N VAL A 210 15.54 -1.70 -6.54
CA VAL A 210 16.12 -1.05 -7.72
C VAL A 210 15.38 0.24 -8.02
N PHE A 211 14.05 0.19 -8.08
CA PHE A 211 13.24 1.38 -8.30
C PHE A 211 13.54 2.47 -7.26
N CYS A 212 13.42 2.13 -5.97
CA CYS A 212 13.60 3.11 -4.89
C CYS A 212 15.02 3.70 -4.88
N LYS A 213 16.04 2.87 -5.13
CA LYS A 213 17.43 3.31 -5.20
C LYS A 213 17.65 4.33 -6.34
N GLU A 214 17.13 4.08 -7.52
CA GLU A 214 17.28 4.99 -8.68
C GLU A 214 16.60 6.34 -8.41
N ILE A 215 15.44 6.32 -7.75
CA ILE A 215 14.73 7.52 -7.29
C ILE A 215 15.56 8.32 -6.27
N GLU A 216 16.14 7.66 -5.27
CA GLU A 216 16.99 8.30 -4.26
C GLU A 216 18.30 8.85 -4.84
N GLU A 217 18.94 8.12 -5.75
CA GLU A 217 20.15 8.58 -6.46
C GLU A 217 19.87 9.83 -7.32
N ALA A 218 18.63 10.00 -7.79
CA ALA A 218 18.17 11.20 -8.48
C ALA A 218 17.79 12.37 -7.55
N GLY A 219 17.79 12.15 -6.23
CA GLY A 219 17.57 13.17 -5.20
C GLY A 219 16.12 13.33 -4.73
N TYR A 220 15.26 12.34 -4.98
CA TYR A 220 13.89 12.29 -4.45
C TYR A 220 13.79 11.29 -3.29
N ASP A 221 12.88 11.53 -2.35
CA ASP A 221 12.54 10.52 -1.35
C ASP A 221 11.76 9.38 -2.03
N ALA A 222 12.15 8.13 -1.76
CA ALA A 222 11.44 6.94 -2.21
C ALA A 222 10.53 6.37 -1.11
N MET A 223 9.47 5.69 -1.52
CA MET A 223 8.48 5.04 -0.65
C MET A 223 7.94 3.79 -1.35
N ILE A 224 7.44 2.83 -0.58
CA ILE A 224 6.82 1.61 -1.11
C ILE A 224 5.36 1.59 -0.71
N TYR A 225 4.48 1.30 -1.66
CA TYR A 225 3.09 0.96 -1.37
C TYR A 225 2.96 -0.54 -1.09
N SER A 226 2.15 -0.89 -0.10
CA SER A 226 1.80 -2.29 0.18
C SER A 226 0.46 -2.38 0.92
N ASN A 227 -0.20 -3.52 0.77
CA ASN A 227 -1.30 -3.94 1.64
C ASN A 227 -0.93 -5.21 2.42
N MET A 228 -1.83 -5.73 3.25
CA MET A 228 -1.52 -6.92 4.08
C MET A 228 -1.07 -8.16 3.29
N LEU A 229 -1.61 -8.41 2.09
CA LEU A 229 -1.18 -9.55 1.27
C LEU A 229 0.28 -9.38 0.84
N TRP A 230 0.64 -8.16 0.41
CA TRP A 230 2.00 -7.84 0.02
C TRP A 230 2.97 -7.93 1.19
N GLU A 231 2.61 -7.40 2.37
CA GLU A 231 3.44 -7.49 3.57
C GLU A 231 3.58 -8.93 4.10
N ALA A 232 2.55 -9.76 3.93
CA ALA A 232 2.52 -11.13 4.44
C ALA A 232 3.24 -12.12 3.52
N TYR A 233 3.12 -11.96 2.20
CA TYR A 233 3.44 -13.03 1.24
C TYR A 233 4.35 -12.61 0.08
N GLU A 234 4.42 -11.32 -0.27
CA GLU A 234 5.15 -10.88 -1.47
C GLU A 234 6.44 -10.12 -1.15
N LEU A 235 6.45 -9.23 -0.17
CA LEU A 235 7.61 -8.38 0.14
C LEU A 235 8.37 -8.89 1.35
N ASP A 236 9.70 -8.93 1.22
CA ASP A 236 10.60 -9.07 2.35
C ASP A 236 10.83 -7.67 2.97
N LEU A 237 9.96 -7.31 3.92
CA LEU A 237 10.00 -5.99 4.59
C LEU A 237 11.26 -5.77 5.42
N GLU A 238 11.95 -6.82 5.87
CA GLU A 238 13.23 -6.68 6.57
C GLU A 238 14.28 -6.11 5.60
N LYS A 239 14.31 -6.65 4.38
CA LYS A 239 15.19 -6.16 3.31
C LYS A 239 14.82 -4.78 2.78
N LEU A 240 13.60 -4.30 3.01
CA LEU A 240 13.08 -3.01 2.57
C LEU A 240 12.97 -1.97 3.70
N SER A 241 13.54 -2.27 4.87
CA SER A 241 13.38 -1.48 6.10
C SER A 241 13.90 -0.03 6.06
N ASP A 242 14.72 0.29 5.06
CA ASP A 242 15.22 1.65 4.80
C ASP A 242 14.14 2.57 4.20
N TYR A 243 13.13 2.00 3.52
CA TYR A 243 12.08 2.77 2.85
C TYR A 243 10.84 2.91 3.73
N PRO A 244 10.20 4.10 3.77
CA PRO A 244 8.89 4.25 4.39
C PRO A 244 7.83 3.49 3.58
N VAL A 245 6.78 3.04 4.28
CA VAL A 245 5.65 2.33 3.69
C VAL A 245 4.41 3.24 3.65
N TRP A 246 3.77 3.28 2.48
CA TRP A 246 2.38 3.70 2.29
C TRP A 246 1.50 2.45 2.33
N TYR A 247 0.83 2.26 3.45
CA TYR A 247 0.09 1.05 3.74
C TYR A 247 -1.39 1.19 3.37
N ALA A 248 -1.95 0.25 2.62
CA ALA A 248 -3.36 0.20 2.30
C ALA A 248 -4.08 -0.87 3.13
N ASP A 249 -5.14 -0.45 3.81
CA ASP A 249 -6.04 -1.31 4.58
C ASP A 249 -7.37 -0.58 4.82
N TYR A 250 -8.47 -1.19 4.38
CA TYR A 250 -9.80 -0.57 4.42
C TYR A 250 -10.62 -0.97 5.65
N GLU A 251 -10.02 -1.70 6.59
CA GLU A 251 -10.61 -1.98 7.90
C GLU A 251 -10.68 -0.73 8.79
N GLU A 252 -11.44 -0.81 9.89
CA GLU A 252 -11.63 0.34 10.80
C GLU A 252 -10.33 0.87 11.40
N LEU A 253 -9.33 0.00 11.56
CA LEU A 253 -8.02 0.28 12.12
C LEU A 253 -6.96 -0.52 11.34
N PRO A 254 -5.73 0.00 11.19
CA PRO A 254 -4.69 -0.69 10.45
C PRO A 254 -4.36 -2.04 11.12
N GLN A 255 -4.38 -3.11 10.33
CA GLN A 255 -4.11 -4.46 10.79
C GLN A 255 -2.62 -4.73 10.95
N THR A 256 -1.78 -4.12 10.10
CA THR A 256 -0.33 -4.36 10.04
C THR A 256 0.36 -4.25 11.40
N PRO A 257 1.22 -5.23 11.75
CA PRO A 257 2.05 -5.17 12.94
C PRO A 257 3.31 -4.34 12.69
N TYR A 258 3.53 -3.87 11.47
CA TYR A 258 4.75 -3.19 11.02
C TYR A 258 4.57 -1.68 10.93
N ARG A 259 5.70 -0.96 10.93
CA ARG A 259 5.74 0.49 10.84
C ARG A 259 5.38 0.94 9.43
N PHE A 260 4.38 1.80 9.32
CA PHE A 260 4.04 2.56 8.12
C PHE A 260 4.10 4.07 8.38
N SER A 261 4.24 4.87 7.31
CA SER A 261 4.31 6.34 7.38
C SER A 261 3.07 7.01 6.78
N MET A 262 2.35 6.32 5.92
CA MET A 262 1.08 6.75 5.36
C MET A 262 0.10 5.58 5.38
N TRP A 263 -1.19 5.88 5.60
CA TRP A 263 -2.26 4.89 5.56
C TRP A 263 -3.33 5.32 4.57
N GLN A 264 -3.55 4.50 3.52
CA GLN A 264 -4.72 4.56 2.66
C GLN A 264 -5.84 3.77 3.32
N TYR A 265 -6.83 4.48 3.85
CA TYR A 265 -7.85 3.92 4.73
C TYR A 265 -9.21 3.74 4.05
N SER A 266 -9.35 4.17 2.79
CA SER A 266 -10.59 4.02 2.03
C SER A 266 -10.32 4.18 0.54
N SER A 267 -11.02 3.40 -0.28
CA SER A 267 -11.13 3.58 -1.74
C SER A 267 -12.48 4.13 -2.21
N THR A 268 -13.34 4.53 -1.27
CA THR A 268 -14.73 4.95 -1.53
C THR A 268 -15.03 6.31 -0.90
N GLY A 269 -13.99 7.12 -0.70
CA GLY A 269 -14.11 8.47 -0.16
C GLY A 269 -14.87 9.40 -1.09
N ILE A 270 -15.53 10.40 -0.50
CA ILE A 270 -16.16 11.51 -1.21
C ILE A 270 -15.51 12.81 -0.75
N VAL A 271 -14.95 13.57 -1.69
CA VAL A 271 -14.20 14.80 -1.41
C VAL A 271 -14.77 15.95 -2.25
N PRO A 272 -15.14 17.09 -1.64
CA PRO A 272 -15.51 18.28 -2.40
C PRO A 272 -14.44 18.64 -3.43
N GLY A 273 -14.85 18.78 -4.70
CA GLY A 273 -13.96 19.06 -5.82
C GLY A 273 -13.53 17.83 -6.62
N ILE A 274 -13.87 16.61 -6.19
CA ILE A 274 -13.61 15.37 -6.93
C ILE A 274 -14.96 14.68 -7.20
N GLU A 275 -15.21 14.32 -8.47
CA GLU A 275 -16.40 13.57 -8.84
C GLU A 275 -16.19 12.06 -8.61
N GLY A 276 -17.16 11.41 -7.97
CA GLY A 276 -17.10 9.98 -7.70
C GLY A 276 -16.25 9.61 -6.48
N ASN A 277 -15.79 8.36 -6.46
CA ASN A 277 -14.99 7.82 -5.38
C ASN A 277 -13.53 8.25 -5.52
N VAL A 278 -12.89 8.50 -4.38
CA VAL A 278 -11.45 8.78 -4.30
C VAL A 278 -10.85 8.11 -3.08
N ASP A 279 -9.59 7.74 -3.23
CA ASP A 279 -8.81 7.10 -2.19
C ASP A 279 -8.40 8.13 -1.13
N LEU A 280 -8.55 7.76 0.15
CA LEU A 280 -8.34 8.64 1.28
C LEU A 280 -7.16 8.19 2.13
N ASN A 281 -6.33 9.17 2.49
CA ASN A 281 -5.07 8.92 3.16
C ASN A 281 -4.90 9.79 4.40
N ILE A 282 -4.14 9.26 5.36
CA ILE A 282 -3.41 10.09 6.32
C ILE A 282 -1.92 9.85 6.20
N GLN A 283 -1.14 10.91 6.33
CA GLN A 283 0.30 10.81 6.58
C GLN A 283 0.55 11.00 8.07
N LEU A 284 1.32 10.10 8.67
CA LEU A 284 1.71 10.18 10.08
C LEU A 284 3.07 10.85 10.21
N LEU A 285 3.08 12.00 10.88
CA LEU A 285 4.20 12.91 11.00
C LEU A 285 4.75 12.87 12.41
N LYS A 286 6.06 12.74 12.55
CA LYS A 286 6.74 12.84 13.84
C LYS A 286 6.87 14.31 14.27
N LYS A 287 6.61 14.60 15.55
CA LYS A 287 6.74 15.92 16.19
C LYS A 287 8.16 16.23 16.66
#